data_AF-A0A3C0Y9V8-F1
#
_entry.id   AF-A0A3C0Y9V8-F1
#
_cell.length_a   1.000
_cell.length_b   1.000
_cell.length_c   1.000
_cell.angle_alpha   90.00
_cell.angle_beta   90.00
_cell.angle_gamma   90.00
#
_symmetry.space_group_name_H-M   'P 1'
#
loop_
_entity.id
_entity.type
_entity.pdbx_description
1 polymer ?
#
loop_
_entity_poly.entity_id
_entity_poly.type
_entity_poly.pdbx_seq_one_letter_code
_entity_poly.pdbx_strand_id
1 'polypeptide(L)'
;MRKKILETLDGVYLACIWSAGIAIFFMCIIIPVGVFARYALGFGAQWPEPIAIMLMVVFTFLGAAASYRAGAHIAVAMLTDRLAASLQKQCVVLVDL
;
A
#
# COMPACT_ATOMS: atom_id res chain seq x y z
N MET A 1 -1.20 23.78 -20.13
CA MET A 1 -0.32 22.59 -20.03
C MET A 1 -0.30 21.99 -18.64
N ARG A 2 -0.10 22.76 -17.55
CA ARG A 2 -0.15 22.26 -16.16
C ARG A 2 -1.43 21.50 -15.77
N LYS A 3 -2.63 22.00 -16.13
CA LYS A 3 -3.91 21.33 -15.81
C LYS A 3 -4.00 19.90 -16.35
N LYS A 4 -3.67 19.69 -17.63
CA LYS A 4 -3.65 18.36 -18.25
C LYS A 4 -2.69 17.39 -17.55
N ILE A 5 -1.53 17.87 -17.10
CA ILE A 5 -0.54 17.04 -16.39
C ILE A 5 -1.10 16.59 -15.03
N LEU A 6 -1.76 17.49 -14.29
CA LEU A 6 -2.37 17.17 -13.01
C LEU A 6 -3.52 16.17 -13.16
N GLU A 7 -4.39 16.35 -14.16
CA GLU A 7 -5.48 15.43 -14.45
C GLU A 7 -4.98 14.02 -14.83
N THR A 8 -3.91 13.93 -15.63
CA THR A 8 -3.29 12.64 -15.94
C THR A 8 -2.69 11.98 -14.70
N LEU A 9 -2.02 12.75 -13.83
CA LEU A 9 -1.45 12.25 -12.57
C LEU A 9 -2.54 11.77 -11.60
N ASP A 10 -3.70 12.42 -11.56
CA ASP A 10 -4.87 11.96 -10.81
C ASP A 10 -5.40 10.62 -11.32
N GLY A 11 -5.49 10.45 -12.64
CA GLY A 11 -5.87 9.17 -13.24
C GLY A 11 -4.90 8.03 -12.89
N VAL A 12 -3.59 8.30 -12.98
CA VAL A 12 -2.54 7.32 -12.62
C VAL A 12 -2.62 6.95 -11.14
N TYR A 13 -2.81 7.93 -10.26
CA TYR A 13 -2.98 7.70 -8.83
C TYR A 13 -4.19 6.82 -8.51
N LEU A 14 -5.33 7.09 -9.14
CA LEU A 14 -6.54 6.30 -8.94
C LEU A 14 -6.33 4.85 -9.43
N ALA A 15 -5.65 4.67 -10.57
CA ALA A 15 -5.28 3.36 -11.07
C ALA A 15 -4.34 2.60 -10.11
N CYS A 16 -3.33 3.27 -9.54
CA CYS A 16 -2.45 2.69 -8.52
C CYS A 16 -3.21 2.24 -7.27
N ILE A 17 -4.16 3.03 -6.79
CA ILE A 17 -4.98 2.66 -5.61
C ILE A 17 -5.84 1.44 -5.91
N TRP A 18 -6.57 1.46 -7.04
CA TRP A 18 -7.44 0.34 -7.40
C TRP A 18 -6.65 -0.95 -7.61
N SER A 19 -5.53 -0.88 -8.32
CA SER A 19 -4.66 -2.05 -8.53
C SER A 19 -4.07 -2.59 -7.21
N ALA A 20 -3.59 -1.72 -6.32
CA ALA A 20 -3.11 -2.14 -5.00
C ALA A 20 -4.24 -2.77 -4.15
N GLY A 21 -5.44 -2.18 -4.18
CA GLY A 21 -6.63 -2.71 -3.50
C GLY A 21 -7.05 -4.09 -4.02
N ILE A 22 -7.02 -4.29 -5.34
CA ILE A 22 -7.30 -5.58 -5.97
C ILE A 22 -6.23 -6.62 -5.57
N ALA A 23 -4.95 -6.23 -5.56
CA ALA A 23 -3.87 -7.14 -5.19
C ALA A 23 -4.01 -7.66 -3.75
N ILE A 24 -4.28 -6.77 -2.78
CA ILE A 24 -4.46 -7.17 -1.38
C ILE A 24 -5.75 -7.98 -1.16
N PHE A 25 -6.82 -7.68 -1.91
CA PHE A 25 -8.06 -8.45 -1.88
C PHE A 25 -7.82 -9.90 -2.30
N PHE A 26 -7.15 -10.13 -3.43
CA PHE A 26 -6.81 -11.48 -3.87
C PHE A 26 -5.85 -12.19 -2.92
N MET A 27 -4.86 -11.48 -2.38
CA MET A 27 -3.93 -12.04 -1.40
C MET A 27 -4.68 -12.53 -0.15
N CYS A 28 -5.68 -11.77 0.31
CA CYS A 28 -6.52 -12.11 1.46
C CYS A 28 -7.39 -13.36 1.22
N ILE A 29 -7.78 -13.64 -0.02
CA ILE A 29 -8.55 -14.85 -0.38
C ILE A 29 -7.63 -16.06 -0.57
N ILE A 30 -6.47 -15.87 -1.23
CA ILE A 30 -5.57 -16.96 -1.62
C ILE A 30 -4.94 -17.61 -0.40
N ILE A 31 -4.56 -16.84 0.63
CA ILE A 31 -3.93 -17.39 1.83
C ILE A 31 -4.86 -18.38 2.57
N PRO A 32 -6.11 -18.03 2.91
CA PRO A 32 -7.07 -18.97 3.49
C PRO A 32 -7.35 -20.18 2.60
N VAL A 33 -7.44 -20.01 1.28
CA VAL A 33 -7.64 -21.14 0.34
C VAL A 33 -6.43 -22.09 0.39
N GLY A 34 -5.21 -21.56 0.45
CA GLY A 34 -4.00 -22.37 0.61
C GLY A 34 -3.95 -23.12 1.93
N VAL A 35 -4.36 -22.47 3.02
CA VAL A 35 -4.49 -23.08 4.36
C VAL A 35 -5.54 -24.19 4.30
N PHE A 36 -6.72 -23.93 3.74
CA PHE A 36 -7.78 -24.93 3.59
C PHE A 36 -7.32 -26.12 2.74
N ALA A 37 -6.65 -25.89 1.61
CA ALA A 37 -6.11 -26.96 0.80
C ALA A 37 -5.12 -27.85 1.57
N ARG A 38 -4.24 -27.23 2.37
CA ARG A 38 -3.24 -27.93 3.15
C ARG A 38 -3.83 -28.75 4.31
N TYR A 39 -4.77 -28.16 5.06
CA TYR A 39 -5.30 -28.77 6.29
C TYR A 39 -6.58 -29.59 6.07
N ALA A 40 -7.45 -29.23 5.12
CA ALA A 40 -8.71 -29.93 4.86
C ALA A 40 -8.60 -30.97 3.74
N LEU A 41 -7.87 -30.66 2.65
CA LEU A 41 -7.74 -31.55 1.49
C LEU A 41 -6.49 -32.45 1.56
N GLY A 42 -5.59 -32.22 2.51
CA GLY A 42 -4.41 -33.05 2.75
C GLY A 42 -3.35 -33.00 1.64
N PHE A 43 -3.53 -32.17 0.60
CA PHE A 43 -2.51 -31.93 -0.42
C PHE A 43 -1.93 -30.52 -0.28
N GLY A 44 -0.60 -30.42 -0.25
CA GLY A 44 0.11 -29.14 -0.23
C GLY A 44 0.03 -28.45 -1.58
N ALA A 45 -1.02 -27.69 -1.81
CA ALA A 45 -1.09 -26.76 -2.94
C ALA A 45 0.14 -25.82 -2.89
N GLN A 46 1.05 -25.95 -3.86
CA GLN A 46 2.29 -25.17 -3.94
C GLN A 46 2.12 -23.82 -4.68
N TRP A 47 0.95 -23.59 -5.26
CA TRP A 47 0.61 -22.38 -5.99
C TRP A 47 0.23 -21.15 -5.13
N PRO A 48 -0.33 -21.26 -3.91
CA PRO A 48 -0.72 -20.09 -3.11
C PRO A 48 0.47 -19.23 -2.70
N GLU A 49 1.60 -19.87 -2.36
CA GLU A 49 2.82 -19.21 -1.87
C GLU A 49 3.46 -18.28 -2.91
N PRO A 50 3.79 -18.71 -4.14
CA PRO A 50 4.36 -17.81 -5.15
C PRO A 50 3.38 -16.71 -5.58
N ILE A 51 2.08 -17.01 -5.67
CA ILE A 51 1.09 -16.00 -6.07
C ILE A 51 0.94 -14.92 -4.99
N ALA A 52 0.92 -15.30 -3.71
CA ALA A 52 0.87 -14.35 -2.61
C ALA A 52 2.09 -13.41 -2.61
N ILE A 53 3.29 -13.94 -2.88
CA ILE A 53 4.51 -13.13 -3.00
C ILE A 53 4.40 -12.13 -4.16
N MET A 54 3.95 -12.57 -5.34
CA MET A 54 3.78 -11.68 -6.49
C MET A 54 2.75 -10.58 -6.22
N LEU A 55 1.62 -10.91 -5.59
CA LEU A 55 0.60 -9.94 -5.20
C LEU A 55 1.11 -8.96 -4.14
N MET A 56 1.89 -9.44 -3.17
CA MET A 56 2.55 -8.60 -2.17
C MET A 56 3.50 -7.58 -2.81
N VAL A 57 4.31 -8.01 -3.79
CA VAL A 57 5.24 -7.14 -4.52
C VAL A 57 4.45 -6.05 -5.27
N VAL A 58 3.42 -6.45 -6.04
CA VAL A 58 2.56 -5.52 -6.78
C VAL A 58 1.90 -4.50 -5.83
N PHE A 59 1.31 -4.98 -4.73
CA PHE A 59 0.73 -4.13 -3.70
C PHE A 59 1.75 -3.16 -3.09
N THR A 60 2.96 -3.64 -2.76
CA THR A 60 3.97 -2.82 -2.10
C THR A 60 4.44 -1.69 -3.01
N PHE A 61 4.76 -1.97 -4.27
CA PHE A 61 5.24 -0.95 -5.19
C PHE A 61 4.14 0.07 -5.57
N LEU A 62 2.94 -0.39 -5.93
CA LEU A 62 1.83 0.50 -6.32
C LEU A 62 1.25 1.25 -5.12
N GLY A 63 1.10 0.55 -3.99
CA GLY A 63 0.62 1.11 -2.74
C GLY A 63 1.57 2.14 -2.15
N ALA A 64 2.89 1.90 -2.20
CA ALA A 64 3.88 2.88 -1.76
C ALA A 64 3.86 4.14 -2.64
N ALA A 65 3.80 3.97 -3.97
CA ALA A 65 3.70 5.10 -4.90
C ALA A 65 2.44 5.96 -4.66
N ALA A 66 1.29 5.32 -4.44
CA ALA A 66 0.06 6.01 -4.10
C ALA A 66 0.13 6.69 -2.72
N SER A 67 0.69 6.02 -1.71
CA SER A 67 0.84 6.56 -0.35
C SER A 67 1.75 7.77 -0.30
N TYR A 68 2.80 7.79 -1.12
CA TYR A 68 3.70 8.94 -1.26
C TYR A 68 2.94 10.18 -1.77
N ARG A 69 2.11 10.02 -2.80
CA ARG A 69 1.28 11.12 -3.32
C ARG A 69 0.22 11.59 -2.32
N ALA A 70 -0.31 10.68 -1.52
CA ALA A 70 -1.29 10.99 -0.48
C ALA A 70 -0.66 11.67 0.76
N GLY A 71 0.67 11.84 0.82
CA GLY A 71 1.38 12.31 2.01
C GLY A 71 1.24 11.36 3.21
N ALA A 72 0.76 10.13 2.96
CA ALA A 72 0.41 9.16 3.99
C ALA A 72 1.62 8.31 4.38
N HIS A 73 2.74 8.95 4.76
CA HIS A 73 3.73 8.27 5.58
C HIS A 73 3.13 8.13 7.00
N ILE A 74 2.21 7.15 7.14
CA ILE A 74 1.39 6.93 8.34
C ILE A 74 2.26 6.87 9.60
N ALA A 75 3.46 6.30 9.51
CA ALA A 75 4.41 6.20 10.62
C ALA A 75 4.98 7.55 11.07
N VAL A 76 5.22 8.49 10.16
CA VAL A 76 5.72 9.83 10.49
C VAL A 76 4.58 10.69 11.05
N ALA A 77 3.40 10.62 10.41
CA ALA A 77 2.20 11.33 10.86
C ALA A 77 1.80 10.97 12.30
N MET A 78 1.77 9.67 12.65
CA MET A 78 1.47 9.20 14.00
C MET A 78 2.43 9.75 15.08
N LEU A 79 3.71 9.91 14.75
CA LEU A 79 4.71 10.43 15.68
C LEU A 79 4.63 11.96 15.80
N THR A 80 4.42 12.66 14.69
CA THR A 80 4.26 14.12 14.69
C THR A 80 2.95 14.57 15.34
N ASP A 81 1.87 13.81 15.16
CA ASP A 81 0.55 14.12 15.73
C ASP A 81 0.48 13.90 17.24
N ARG A 82 1.39 13.10 17.81
CA ARG A 82 1.51 12.88 19.26
C ARG A 82 2.52 13.82 19.95
N LEU A 83 3.20 14.68 19.21
CA LEU A 83 4.19 15.62 19.75
C LEU A 83 3.53 16.91 20.24
N ALA A 84 4.09 17.53 21.28
CA ALA A 84 3.61 18.82 21.78
C ALA A 84 3.70 19.90 20.69
N ALA A 85 2.74 20.83 20.65
CA ALA A 85 2.55 21.81 19.56
C ALA A 85 3.82 22.62 19.16
N SER A 86 4.76 22.80 20.09
CA SER A 86 6.03 23.48 19.82
C SER A 86 7.05 22.64 19.04
N LEU A 87 7.05 21.31 19.23
CA LEU A 87 7.94 20.38 18.53
C LEU A 87 7.39 20.02 17.15
N GLN A 88 6.06 19.97 16.99
CA GLN A 88 5.41 19.74 15.69
C GLN A 88 5.82 20.81 14.67
N LYS A 89 5.88 22.09 15.08
CA LYS A 89 6.36 23.20 14.23
C LYS A 89 7.80 23.01 13.75
N GLN A 90 8.69 22.48 14.59
CA GLN A 90 10.08 22.23 14.21
C GLN A 90 10.20 21.04 13.26
N CYS A 91 9.43 19.97 13.50
CA CYS A 91 9.41 18.80 12.63
C CYS A 91 8.88 19.11 11.23
N VAL A 92 7.87 19.98 11.10
CA VAL A 92 7.35 20.41 9.80
C VAL A 92 8.41 21.18 9.01
N VAL A 93 9.12 22.12 9.65
CA VAL A 93 10.18 22.90 9.00
C VAL A 93 11.37 22.02 8.59
N LEU A 94 11.69 20.98 9.35
CA LEU A 94 12.74 20.00 9.02
C LEU A 94 12.34 19.01 7.92
N VAL A 95 11.05 18.71 7.77
CA VAL A 95 10.52 17.83 6.71
C VAL A 95 10.42 18.52 5.36
N ASP A 96 10.21 19.84 5.35
CA ASP A 96 10.16 20.66 4.13
C ASP A 96 11.56 21.10 3.61
N LEU A 97 12.65 20.77 4.32
CA LEU A 97 14.04 21.05 3.93
C LEU A 97 14.70 19.83 3.27
#